data_AF-A0A5C1QFN4-F1
#
_entry.id   AF-A0A5C1QFN4-F1
#
_cell.length_a   1.000
_cell.length_b   1.000
_cell.length_c   1.000
_cell.angle_alpha   90.00
_cell.angle_beta   90.00
_cell.angle_gamma   90.00
#
_symmetry.space_group_name_H-M   'P 1'
#
loop_
_entity.id
_entity.type
_entity.pdbx_description
1 polymer ?
#
loop_
_entity_poly.entity_id
_entity_poly.type
_entity_poly.pdbx_seq_one_letter_code
_entity_poly.pdbx_strand_id
1 'polypeptide(L)'
;MNIKELMKEYSFELNDVRWYLANNIALECIEMSNRENDLTSFISSGELEARVYNMEERFIEDLQDLSDRNRMDESNIRDIFNNIYSLKLKRNKN
;
A
#
# COMPACT_ATOMS: atom_id res chain seq x y z
N MET A 1 -14.69 -9.48 -9.12
CA MET A 1 -14.26 -8.18 -9.71
C MET A 1 -12.76 -8.29 -10.01
N ASN A 2 -12.25 -7.66 -11.06
CA ASN A 2 -10.82 -7.71 -11.38
C ASN A 2 -10.09 -6.46 -10.87
N ILE A 3 -9.16 -6.61 -9.94
CA ILE A 3 -8.40 -5.50 -9.34
C ILE A 3 -7.60 -4.71 -10.39
N LYS A 4 -7.01 -5.40 -11.37
CA LYS A 4 -6.22 -4.75 -12.43
C LYS A 4 -7.09 -3.94 -13.38
N GLU A 5 -8.35 -4.34 -13.60
CA GLU A 5 -9.30 -3.54 -14.38
C GLU A 5 -9.71 -2.28 -13.60
N LEU A 6 -10.01 -2.43 -12.31
CA LEU A 6 -10.33 -1.30 -11.45
C LEU A 6 -9.17 -0.29 -11.39
N MET A 7 -7.91 -0.74 -11.39
CA MET A 7 -6.74 0.15 -11.43
C MET A 7 -6.73 1.01 -12.69
N LYS A 8 -7.18 0.47 -13.84
CA LYS A 8 -7.28 1.23 -15.08
C LYS A 8 -8.34 2.32 -15.00
N GLU A 9 -9.47 2.06 -14.35
CA GLU A 9 -10.52 3.07 -14.13
C GLU A 9 -9.97 4.30 -13.39
N TYR A 10 -9.11 4.06 -12.39
CA TYR A 10 -8.45 5.11 -11.61
C TYR A 10 -7.20 5.69 -12.27
N SER A 11 -6.84 5.21 -13.47
CA SER A 11 -5.58 5.55 -14.15
C SER A 11 -4.35 5.35 -13.24
N PHE A 12 -4.32 4.23 -12.53
CA PHE A 12 -3.20 3.82 -11.68
C PHE A 12 -2.15 3.02 -12.43
N GLU A 13 -0.90 3.30 -12.08
CA GLU A 13 0.23 2.44 -12.38
C GLU A 13 0.70 1.70 -11.12
N LEU A 14 1.44 0.61 -11.29
CA LEU A 14 2.06 -0.11 -10.17
C LEU A 14 2.89 0.82 -9.26
N ASN A 15 3.54 1.82 -9.86
CA ASN A 15 4.32 2.79 -9.10
C ASN A 15 3.47 3.70 -8.19
N ASP A 16 2.19 3.94 -8.51
CA ASP A 16 1.28 4.67 -7.63
C ASP A 16 0.93 3.84 -6.39
N VAL A 17 0.67 2.55 -6.58
CA VAL A 17 0.45 1.59 -5.48
C VAL A 17 1.71 1.48 -4.62
N ARG A 18 2.88 1.31 -5.24
CA ARG A 18 4.17 1.24 -4.54
C ARG A 18 4.42 2.49 -3.71
N TRP A 19 4.16 3.67 -4.25
CA TRP A 19 4.30 4.92 -3.52
C TRP A 19 3.38 4.99 -2.30
N TYR A 20 2.12 4.57 -2.45
CA TYR A 20 1.16 4.52 -1.34
C TYR A 20 1.62 3.59 -0.22
N LEU A 21 2.06 2.37 -0.57
CA LEU A 21 2.57 1.41 0.40
C LEU A 21 3.84 1.92 1.09
N ALA A 22 4.79 2.49 0.34
CA ALA A 22 6.00 3.09 0.89
C ALA A 22 5.67 4.24 1.85
N ASN A 23 4.71 5.09 1.50
CA ASN A 23 4.27 6.19 2.35
C ASN A 23 3.70 5.67 3.69
N ASN A 24 2.90 4.60 3.66
CA ASN A 24 2.37 4.01 4.89
C ASN A 24 3.49 3.43 5.76
N ILE A 25 4.44 2.71 5.17
CA ILE A 25 5.63 2.21 5.89
C ILE A 25 6.44 3.37 6.49
N ALA A 26 6.61 4.46 5.75
CA ALA A 26 7.33 5.64 6.25
C ALA A 26 6.62 6.27 7.46
N LEU A 27 5.29 6.35 7.44
CA LEU A 27 4.50 6.83 8.58
C LEU A 27 4.66 5.91 9.80
N GLU A 28 4.65 4.60 9.62
CA GLU A 28 4.91 3.64 10.69
C GLU A 28 6.34 3.79 11.27
N CYS A 29 7.36 3.98 10.42
CA CYS A 29 8.72 4.25 10.86
C CYS A 29 8.82 5.54 11.69
N ILE A 30 8.10 6.59 11.29
CA ILE A 30 8.02 7.84 12.06
C ILE A 30 7.36 7.58 13.42
N GLU A 31 6.29 6.81 13.50
CA GLU A 31 5.67 6.45 14.77
C GLU A 31 6.62 5.65 15.67
N MET A 32 7.30 4.65 15.12
CA MET A 32 8.30 3.85 15.84
C MET A 32 9.47 4.69 16.35
N SER A 33 9.86 5.75 15.63
CA SER A 33 10.95 6.64 16.05
C SER A 33 10.70 7.35 17.38
N ASN A 34 9.45 7.41 17.84
CA ASN A 34 9.08 7.97 19.13
C ASN A 34 9.28 7.01 20.31
N ARG A 35 9.66 5.75 20.05
CA ARG A 35 9.89 4.71 21.05
C ARG A 35 11.35 4.29 21.02
N GLU A 36 11.94 4.10 22.19
CA GLU A 36 13.35 3.74 22.29
C GLU A 36 13.59 2.37 21.60
N ASN A 37 14.55 2.32 20.66
CA ASN A 37 15.01 1.13 19.95
C ASN A 37 14.03 0.40 19.00
N ASP A 38 12.74 0.76 18.94
CA ASP A 38 11.76 0.08 18.08
C ASP A 38 12.14 0.19 16.58
N LEU A 39 12.43 1.41 16.10
CA LEU A 39 12.82 1.62 14.71
C LEU A 39 14.13 0.91 14.36
N THR A 40 15.13 0.97 15.25
CA THR A 40 16.42 0.29 15.06
C THR A 40 16.23 -1.23 15.00
N SER A 41 15.37 -1.78 15.84
CA SER A 41 15.06 -3.21 15.85
C SER A 41 14.33 -3.64 14.57
N PHE A 42 13.35 -2.85 14.12
CA PHE A 42 12.62 -3.08 12.88
C PHE A 42 13.51 -3.07 11.62
N ILE A 43 14.49 -2.16 11.58
CA ILE A 43 15.46 -2.09 10.46
C ILE A 43 16.45 -3.25 10.54
N SER A 44 17.05 -3.48 11.71
CA SER A 44 18.13 -4.48 11.87
C SER A 44 17.65 -5.92 11.78
N SER A 45 16.36 -6.20 12.03
CA SER A 45 15.79 -7.54 11.87
C SER A 45 15.61 -7.97 10.42
N GLY A 46 15.72 -7.04 9.45
CA GLY A 46 15.41 -7.29 8.03
C GLY A 46 13.91 -7.23 7.70
N GLU A 47 13.05 -6.92 8.68
CA GLU A 47 11.60 -6.85 8.48
C GLU A 47 11.22 -5.78 7.46
N LEU A 48 11.88 -4.61 7.48
CA LEU A 48 11.66 -3.56 6.49
C LEU A 48 11.91 -4.06 5.06
N GLU A 49 13.02 -4.75 4.82
CA GLU A 49 13.37 -5.29 3.51
C GLU A 49 12.31 -6.30 3.03
N ALA A 50 11.92 -7.22 3.90
CA ALA A 50 10.89 -8.22 3.61
C ALA A 50 9.54 -7.56 3.25
N ARG A 51 9.17 -6.48 3.93
CA ARG A 51 7.93 -5.74 3.68
C ARG A 51 7.94 -4.96 2.37
N VAL A 52 9.06 -4.38 1.97
CA VAL A 52 9.14 -3.60 0.72
C VAL A 52 9.35 -4.48 -0.52
N TYR A 53 9.90 -5.68 -0.36
CA TYR A 53 10.13 -6.62 -1.45
C TYR A 53 8.81 -7.05 -2.15
N ASN A 54 8.68 -6.78 -3.44
CA ASN A 54 7.49 -7.07 -4.28
C ASN A 54 6.15 -6.63 -3.65
N MET A 55 6.16 -5.55 -2.86
CA MET A 55 5.01 -5.19 -2.03
C MET A 55 3.76 -4.82 -2.84
N GLU A 56 3.92 -4.17 -3.99
CA GLU A 56 2.78 -3.80 -4.83
C GLU A 56 2.11 -5.01 -5.49
N GLU A 57 2.89 -6.02 -5.90
CA GLU A 57 2.37 -7.23 -6.52
C GLU A 57 1.61 -8.05 -5.49
N ARG A 58 2.21 -8.28 -4.31
CA ARG A 58 1.55 -8.96 -3.18
C ARG A 58 0.25 -8.26 -2.77
N PHE A 59 0.28 -6.94 -2.66
CA PHE A 59 -0.91 -6.16 -2.30
C PHE A 59 -2.05 -6.33 -3.31
N ILE A 60 -1.75 -6.32 -4.61
CA ILE A 60 -2.77 -6.51 -5.66
C ILE A 60 -3.31 -7.95 -5.62
N GLU A 61 -2.45 -8.94 -5.42
CA GLU A 61 -2.84 -10.35 -5.28
C GLU A 61 -3.72 -10.57 -4.06
N ASP A 62 -3.36 -9.97 -2.91
CA ASP A 62 -4.14 -10.05 -1.68
C ASP A 62 -5.53 -9.41 -1.84
N LEU A 63 -5.63 -8.24 -2.48
CA LEU A 63 -6.92 -7.62 -2.77
C LEU A 63 -7.77 -8.48 -3.71
N GLN A 64 -7.15 -9.13 -4.69
CA GLN A 64 -7.84 -10.03 -5.61
C GLN A 64 -8.37 -11.26 -4.86
N ASP A 65 -7.54 -11.90 -4.02
CA ASP A 65 -7.94 -13.07 -3.22
C ASP A 65 -9.07 -12.73 -2.23
N LEU A 66 -9.02 -11.56 -1.59
CA LEU A 66 -10.08 -11.09 -0.69
C LEU A 66 -11.40 -10.85 -1.45
N SER A 67 -11.33 -10.27 -2.65
CA SER A 67 -12.49 -10.07 -3.51
C SER A 67 -13.08 -11.41 -3.98
N ASP A 68 -12.24 -12.31 -4.46
CA ASP A 68 -12.66 -13.61 -5.00
C ASP A 68 -13.29 -14.50 -3.92
N ARG A 69 -12.85 -14.37 -2.67
CA ARG A 69 -13.42 -15.07 -1.51
C ARG A 69 -14.64 -14.36 -0.89
N ASN A 70 -15.15 -13.28 -1.49
CA ASN A 70 -16.22 -12.43 -0.96
C ASN A 70 -15.94 -11.95 0.49
N ARG A 71 -14.66 -11.77 0.84
CA ARG A 71 -14.25 -11.23 2.15
C ARG A 71 -14.16 -9.71 2.15
N MET A 72 -14.14 -9.12 0.96
CA MET A 72 -14.14 -7.70 0.75
C MET A 72 -14.99 -7.39 -0.47
N ASP A 73 -15.92 -6.45 -0.33
CA ASP A 73 -16.74 -6.01 -1.45
C ASP A 73 -16.03 -4.94 -2.29
N GLU A 74 -16.62 -4.63 -3.45
CA GLU A 74 -16.10 -3.61 -4.35
C GLU A 74 -16.03 -2.21 -3.70
N SER A 75 -16.97 -1.89 -2.80
CA SER A 75 -16.98 -0.57 -2.15
C SER A 75 -15.75 -0.39 -1.27
N ASN A 76 -15.41 -1.40 -0.47
CA ASN A 76 -14.22 -1.36 0.38
C ASN A 76 -12.94 -1.20 -0.45
N ILE A 77 -12.85 -1.89 -1.59
CA ILE A 77 -11.69 -1.81 -2.49
C ILE A 77 -11.61 -0.42 -3.14
N ARG A 78 -12.75 0.14 -3.55
CA ARG A 78 -12.81 1.52 -4.08
C ARG A 78 -12.39 2.56 -3.04
N ASP A 79 -12.68 2.36 -1.76
CA ASP A 79 -12.19 3.25 -0.69
C ASP A 79 -10.66 3.22 -0.56
N ILE A 80 -10.06 2.03 -0.63
CA ILE A 80 -8.60 1.88 -0.68
C ILE A 80 -8.02 2.62 -1.90
N PHE A 81 -8.67 2.48 -3.05
CA PHE A 81 -8.22 3.13 -4.29
C PHE A 81 -8.36 4.65 -4.20
N ASN A 82 -9.43 5.16 -3.60
CA ASN A 82 -9.60 6.60 -3.35
C ASN A 82 -8.45 7.16 -2.49
N ASN A 83 -7.93 6.38 -1.52
CA ASN A 83 -6.77 6.78 -0.72
C ASN A 83 -5.48 6.84 -1.56
N ILE A 84 -5.25 5.83 -2.42
CA ILE A 84 -4.11 5.81 -3.36
C ILE A 84 -4.19 7.03 -4.29
N TYR A 85 -5.37 7.30 -4.87
CA TYR A 85 -5.60 8.43 -5.76
C TYR A 85 -5.33 9.77 -5.06
N SER A 86 -5.84 9.94 -3.85
CA SER A 86 -5.62 11.15 -3.06
C SER A 86 -4.14 11.40 -2.79
N LEU A 87 -3.36 10.35 -2.52
CA LEU A 87 -1.93 10.47 -2.30
C LEU A 87 -1.17 10.77 -3.61
N LYS A 88 -1.56 10.14 -4.73
CA LYS A 88 -1.03 10.46 -6.07
C LYS A 88 -1.20 11.95 -6.39
N LEU A 89 -2.39 12.51 -6.13
CA LEU A 89 -2.66 13.93 -6.34
C LEU A 89 -1.80 14.84 -5.46
N LYS A 90 -1.53 14.45 -4.20
CA LYS A 90 -0.63 15.21 -3.31
C LYS A 90 0.81 15.20 -3.82
N ARG A 91 1.29 14.06 -4.32
CA ARG A 91 2.64 13.94 -4.88
C ARG A 91 2.85 14.89 -6.06
N ASN A 92 1.90 14.95 -6.99
CA ASN A 92 2.03 15.75 -8.21
C ASN A 92 1.87 17.27 -8.00
N LYS A 93 1.56 17.72 -6.78
CA LYS A 93 1.48 19.14 -6.42
C LYS A 93 2.81 19.69 -5.89
N ASN A 94 3.77 18.82 -5.59
CA ASN A 94 5.13 19.15 -5.15
C ASN A 94 6.10 18.99 -6.32
#